data_AF-A0A553PNQ1-F1
#
_entry.id   AF-A0A553PNQ1-F1
#
_cell.length_a   1.000
_cell.length_b   1.000
_cell.length_c   1.000
_cell.angle_alpha   90.00
_cell.angle_beta   90.00
_cell.angle_gamma   90.00
#
_symmetry.space_group_name_H-M   'P 1'
#
loop_
_entity.id
_entity.type
_entity.pdbx_description
1 polymer ?
#
loop_
_entity_poly.entity_id
_entity_poly.type
_entity_poly.pdbx_seq_one_letter_code
_entity_poly.pdbx_strand_id
1 'polypeptide(L)'
;MGSNHSMRFYSSNRSRKRGKTHPECFLDSDEGREFIPVFRQLRLTYMGNHKMDMEMQIKDRIIPDSWMLPIYRKNWHDMLAVDFGSEIGPLNVSLEDFEKHALRCGRIIELAGSHHVWRWTGFHMGLDLILTFDNFQLSIKRNQMSSPNNELQGLLSHAKRRRFFYKVNVASLNKQEQPVYLANSGVKKATLMMNQSTPIFDVDKKKATFPLLLSLNFLLTQPSEYPTEENELVPDNGPDIEDVQGQA
;
A
#
# COMPACT_ATOMS: atom_id res chain seq x y z
N MET A 1 -24.09 -20.53 -54.00
CA MET A 1 -24.64 -20.52 -52.63
C MET A 1 -23.70 -19.70 -51.76
N GLY A 2 -24.04 -18.45 -51.49
CA GLY A 2 -23.25 -17.54 -50.67
C GLY A 2 -24.21 -16.50 -50.09
N SER A 3 -24.72 -16.78 -48.90
CA SER A 3 -25.70 -15.97 -48.20
C SER A 3 -25.00 -14.82 -47.46
N ASN A 4 -25.02 -13.63 -48.07
CA ASN A 4 -24.65 -12.37 -47.44
C ASN A 4 -25.64 -12.05 -46.30
N HIS A 5 -25.23 -12.25 -45.04
CA HIS A 5 -25.93 -11.70 -43.89
C HIS A 5 -25.51 -10.23 -43.70
N SER A 6 -26.26 -9.32 -44.32
CA SER A 6 -26.23 -7.89 -44.02
C SER A 6 -26.83 -7.65 -42.62
N MET A 7 -25.99 -7.53 -41.61
CA MET A 7 -26.41 -7.17 -40.25
C MET A 7 -26.71 -5.65 -40.21
N ARG A 8 -27.99 -5.28 -40.35
CA ARG A 8 -28.46 -3.90 -40.19
C ARG A 8 -28.40 -3.53 -38.70
N PHE A 9 -27.54 -2.59 -38.35
CA PHE A 9 -27.56 -1.94 -37.04
C PHE A 9 -28.84 -1.10 -36.93
N TYR A 10 -29.76 -1.52 -36.05
CA TYR A 10 -30.88 -0.69 -35.63
C TYR A 10 -30.34 0.43 -34.72
N SER A 11 -30.22 1.64 -35.27
CA SER A 11 -30.04 2.86 -34.48
C SER A 11 -31.34 3.20 -33.76
N SER A 12 -31.51 2.69 -32.53
CA SER A 12 -32.54 3.22 -31.65
C SER A 12 -32.04 4.51 -30.99
N ASN A 13 -32.52 5.64 -31.48
CA ASN A 13 -32.40 6.94 -30.81
C ASN A 13 -33.22 6.90 -29.50
N ARG A 14 -32.61 6.40 -28.43
CA ARG A 14 -33.15 6.53 -27.08
C ARG A 14 -32.62 7.84 -26.50
N SER A 15 -33.48 8.85 -26.53
CA SER A 15 -33.31 10.13 -25.85
C SER A 15 -32.70 9.93 -24.46
N ARG A 16 -31.47 10.43 -24.30
CA ARG A 16 -30.72 10.48 -23.03
C ARG A 16 -31.52 11.37 -22.07
N LYS A 17 -32.39 10.77 -21.26
CA LYS A 17 -32.74 11.36 -19.96
C LYS A 17 -31.42 11.50 -19.22
N ARG A 18 -30.95 12.73 -19.00
CA ARG A 18 -29.85 13.08 -18.10
C ARG A 18 -30.07 12.31 -16.80
N GLY A 19 -29.31 11.24 -16.63
CA GLY A 19 -29.36 10.39 -15.46
C GLY A 19 -28.95 11.21 -14.25
N LYS A 20 -29.67 11.00 -13.14
CA LYS A 20 -29.38 11.52 -11.81
C LYS A 20 -27.86 11.59 -11.61
N THR A 21 -27.33 12.78 -11.41
CA THR A 21 -25.94 12.97 -10.98
C THR A 21 -25.74 12.10 -9.75
N HIS A 22 -24.76 11.20 -9.79
CA HIS A 22 -24.32 10.52 -8.57
C HIS A 22 -24.06 11.60 -7.51
N PRO A 23 -24.53 11.44 -6.26
CA PRO A 23 -24.28 12.46 -5.26
C PRO A 23 -22.78 12.65 -5.14
N GLU A 24 -22.37 13.92 -5.23
CA GLU A 24 -20.98 14.36 -5.24
C GLU A 24 -20.23 13.83 -4.01
N CYS A 25 -18.96 13.45 -4.19
CA CYS A 25 -18.14 13.03 -3.06
C CYS A 25 -17.88 14.23 -2.14
N PHE A 26 -17.68 14.00 -0.84
CA PHE A 26 -17.45 15.08 0.13
C PHE A 26 -16.33 16.02 -0.33
N LEU A 27 -15.17 15.50 -0.75
CA LEU A 27 -14.04 16.35 -1.17
C LEU A 27 -14.28 17.13 -2.47
N ASP A 28 -15.28 16.78 -3.27
CA ASP A 28 -15.66 17.55 -4.46
C ASP A 28 -16.59 18.73 -4.11
N SER A 29 -17.32 18.62 -3.00
CA SER A 29 -18.21 19.67 -2.48
C SER A 29 -17.48 20.92 -1.99
N ASP A 30 -18.18 22.05 -1.93
CA ASP A 30 -17.60 23.32 -1.47
C ASP A 30 -17.08 23.26 -0.01
N GLU A 31 -17.75 22.49 0.87
CA GLU A 31 -17.31 22.27 2.26
C GLU A 31 -16.08 21.37 2.34
N GLY A 32 -16.04 20.30 1.54
CA GLY A 32 -14.94 19.33 1.59
C GLY A 32 -13.63 19.82 1.00
N ARG A 33 -13.66 20.84 0.13
CA ARG A 33 -12.45 21.40 -0.50
C ARG A 33 -11.41 21.90 0.48
N GLU A 34 -11.84 22.44 1.63
CA GLU A 34 -10.93 22.90 2.69
C GLU A 34 -10.07 21.75 3.26
N PHE A 35 -10.59 20.52 3.22
CA PHE A 35 -9.92 19.34 3.76
C PHE A 35 -9.01 18.62 2.76
N ILE A 36 -9.05 18.97 1.47
CA ILE A 36 -8.21 18.36 0.41
C ILE A 36 -6.74 18.28 0.82
N PRO A 37 -6.08 19.34 1.34
CA PRO A 37 -4.66 19.29 1.70
C PRO A 37 -4.35 18.21 2.75
N VAL A 38 -5.24 18.00 3.72
CA VAL A 38 -5.07 16.98 4.76
C VAL A 38 -5.27 15.59 4.18
N PHE A 39 -6.30 15.40 3.34
CA PHE A 39 -6.58 14.11 2.69
C PHE A 39 -5.47 13.71 1.70
N ARG A 40 -4.79 14.66 1.05
CA ARG A 40 -3.63 14.39 0.19
C ARG A 40 -2.42 13.83 0.97
N GLN A 41 -2.36 14.00 2.29
CA GLN A 41 -1.31 13.41 3.13
C GLN A 41 -1.60 11.96 3.53
N LEU A 42 -2.80 11.45 3.25
CA LEU A 42 -3.17 10.07 3.55
C LEU A 42 -2.45 9.09 2.61
N ARG A 43 -2.06 7.93 3.15
CA ARG A 43 -1.51 6.82 2.36
C ARG A 43 -2.63 5.99 1.75
N LEU A 44 -3.28 6.54 0.74
CA LEU A 44 -4.44 5.93 0.09
C LEU A 44 -4.17 4.54 -0.50
N THR A 45 -2.91 4.24 -0.85
CA THR A 45 -2.47 2.94 -1.41
C THR A 45 -2.95 1.73 -0.60
N TYR A 46 -3.02 1.86 0.72
CA TYR A 46 -3.33 0.74 1.62
C TYR A 46 -4.80 0.68 2.04
N MET A 47 -5.60 1.70 1.71
CA MET A 47 -7.02 1.68 2.03
C MET A 47 -7.81 0.67 1.18
N GLY A 48 -7.26 0.28 0.02
CA GLY A 48 -7.84 -0.75 -0.85
C GLY A 48 -7.36 -2.18 -0.57
N ASN A 49 -6.73 -2.45 0.58
CA ASN A 49 -6.15 -3.77 0.85
C ASN A 49 -7.20 -4.80 1.31
N HIS A 50 -8.41 -4.40 1.71
CA HIS A 50 -9.44 -5.32 2.15
C HIS A 50 -10.78 -5.00 1.49
N LYS A 51 -11.57 -6.02 1.15
CA LYS A 51 -12.87 -5.85 0.48
C LYS A 51 -13.80 -4.92 1.26
N MET A 52 -13.88 -5.11 2.58
CA MET A 52 -14.71 -4.27 3.43
C MET A 52 -14.25 -2.81 3.42
N ASP A 53 -12.94 -2.56 3.37
CA ASP A 53 -12.40 -1.20 3.34
C ASP A 53 -12.79 -0.51 2.02
N MET A 54 -12.66 -1.22 0.90
CA MET A 54 -13.14 -0.71 -0.39
C MET A 54 -14.65 -0.43 -0.40
N GLU A 55 -15.46 -1.33 0.16
CA GLU A 55 -16.91 -1.15 0.25
C GLU A 55 -17.27 0.06 1.12
N MET A 56 -16.57 0.25 2.25
CA MET A 56 -16.73 1.42 3.11
C MET A 56 -16.34 2.71 2.38
N GLN A 57 -15.20 2.73 1.67
CA GLN A 57 -14.77 3.89 0.89
C GLN A 57 -15.81 4.33 -0.14
N ILE A 58 -16.35 3.38 -0.90
CA ILE A 58 -17.39 3.65 -1.91
C ILE A 58 -18.68 4.12 -1.26
N LYS A 59 -19.06 3.52 -0.11
CA LYS A 59 -20.29 3.86 0.60
C LYS A 59 -20.24 5.24 1.25
N ASP A 60 -19.12 5.59 1.87
CA ASP A 60 -18.94 6.85 2.60
C ASP A 60 -18.85 8.04 1.66
N ARG A 61 -18.41 7.83 0.41
CA ARG A 61 -18.26 8.86 -0.64
C ARG A 61 -17.48 10.08 -0.15
N ILE A 62 -16.45 9.86 0.65
CA ILE A 62 -15.59 10.94 1.13
C ILE A 62 -14.57 11.29 0.04
N ILE A 63 -13.86 10.28 -0.45
CA ILE A 63 -12.76 10.42 -1.42
C ILE A 63 -13.29 10.17 -2.84
N PRO A 64 -13.02 11.06 -3.81
CA PRO A 64 -13.46 10.88 -5.19
C PRO A 64 -12.81 9.65 -5.85
N ASP A 65 -13.56 8.99 -6.73
CA ASP A 65 -13.05 7.84 -7.50
C ASP A 65 -11.83 8.22 -8.36
N SER A 66 -11.72 9.47 -8.80
CA SER A 66 -10.57 9.97 -9.56
C SER A 66 -9.25 9.83 -8.79
N TRP A 67 -9.28 9.88 -7.45
CA TRP A 67 -8.09 9.67 -6.62
C TRP A 67 -7.80 8.18 -6.40
N MET A 68 -8.84 7.36 -6.28
CA MET A 68 -8.71 5.94 -5.95
C MET A 68 -8.44 5.05 -7.17
N LEU A 69 -8.96 5.40 -8.35
CA LEU A 69 -8.81 4.60 -9.57
C LEU A 69 -7.34 4.37 -9.98
N PRO A 70 -6.45 5.38 -9.98
CA PRO A 70 -5.03 5.15 -10.25
C PRO A 70 -4.38 4.17 -9.25
N ILE A 71 -4.81 4.23 -7.98
CA ILE A 71 -4.32 3.35 -6.93
C ILE A 71 -4.77 1.91 -7.16
N TYR A 72 -6.05 1.70 -7.47
CA TYR A 72 -6.57 0.37 -7.78
C TYR A 72 -5.91 -0.21 -9.03
N ARG A 73 -5.70 0.61 -10.07
CA ARG A 73 -4.97 0.21 -11.28
C ARG A 73 -3.55 -0.23 -10.94
N LYS A 74 -2.83 0.54 -10.11
CA LYS A 74 -1.49 0.17 -9.66
C LYS A 74 -1.51 -1.13 -8.85
N ASN A 75 -2.37 -1.24 -7.84
CA ASN A 75 -2.46 -2.43 -6.99
C ASN A 75 -2.79 -3.69 -7.81
N TRP A 76 -3.67 -3.56 -8.81
CA TRP A 76 -3.96 -4.63 -9.77
C TRP A 76 -2.74 -5.01 -10.61
N HIS A 77 -2.02 -4.04 -11.15
CA HIS A 77 -0.81 -4.31 -11.91
C HIS A 77 0.29 -4.97 -11.05
N ASP A 78 0.54 -4.44 -9.85
CA ASP A 78 1.50 -5.00 -8.90
C ASP A 78 1.15 -6.45 -8.54
N MET A 79 -0.15 -6.74 -8.34
CA MET A 79 -0.63 -8.11 -8.14
C MET A 79 -0.26 -9.01 -9.31
N LEU A 80 -0.57 -8.59 -10.54
CA LEU A 80 -0.25 -9.38 -11.74
C LEU A 80 1.26 -9.61 -11.86
N ALA A 81 2.07 -8.57 -11.67
CA ALA A 81 3.53 -8.69 -11.73
C ALA A 81 4.08 -9.69 -10.70
N VAL A 82 3.50 -9.71 -9.50
CA VAL A 82 3.84 -10.71 -8.47
C VAL A 82 3.43 -12.11 -8.89
N ASP A 83 2.24 -12.28 -9.47
CA ASP A 83 1.71 -13.59 -9.88
C ASP A 83 2.49 -14.18 -11.07
N PHE A 84 2.84 -13.34 -12.06
CA PHE A 84 3.73 -13.70 -13.16
C PHE A 84 5.20 -13.91 -12.73
N GLY A 85 5.54 -13.57 -11.49
CA GLY A 85 6.88 -13.73 -10.93
C GLY A 85 7.92 -12.72 -11.43
N SER A 86 7.50 -11.67 -12.13
CA SER A 86 8.37 -10.56 -12.55
C SER A 86 8.68 -9.59 -11.40
N GLU A 87 7.80 -9.51 -10.40
CA GLU A 87 8.01 -8.76 -9.16
C GLU A 87 8.29 -9.70 -7.98
N ILE A 88 9.54 -9.73 -7.53
CA ILE A 88 9.99 -10.52 -6.38
C ILE A 88 9.97 -9.67 -5.09
N GLY A 89 9.85 -8.36 -5.23
CA GLY A 89 9.94 -7.35 -4.20
C GLY A 89 11.10 -6.39 -4.44
N PRO A 90 11.09 -5.24 -3.74
CA PRO A 90 11.97 -4.10 -3.98
C PRO A 90 13.46 -4.44 -3.94
N LEU A 91 14.23 -3.81 -4.83
CA LEU A 91 15.67 -4.04 -4.97
C LEU A 91 16.49 -2.99 -4.22
N ASN A 92 16.39 -1.75 -4.70
CA ASN A 92 17.07 -0.57 -4.18
C ASN A 92 15.98 0.49 -3.98
N VAL A 93 15.90 1.01 -2.76
CA VAL A 93 14.87 1.98 -2.37
C VAL A 93 15.57 3.04 -1.53
N SER A 94 15.36 4.30 -1.88
CA SER A 94 15.85 5.42 -1.09
C SER A 94 15.12 5.48 0.26
N LEU A 95 15.69 6.16 1.25
CA LEU A 95 15.00 6.35 2.53
C LEU A 95 13.67 7.10 2.31
N GLU A 96 13.68 8.11 1.44
CA GLU A 96 12.50 8.91 1.10
C GLU A 96 11.39 8.05 0.48
N ASP A 97 11.72 7.22 -0.51
CA ASP A 97 10.74 6.33 -1.14
C ASP A 97 10.16 5.33 -0.16
N PHE A 98 10.99 4.79 0.74
CA PHE A 98 10.52 3.90 1.79
C PHE A 98 9.55 4.62 2.73
N GLU A 99 9.88 5.83 3.19
CA GLU A 99 9.01 6.54 4.15
C GLU A 99 7.70 7.02 3.52
N LYS A 100 7.72 7.35 2.24
CA LYS A 100 6.55 7.69 1.43
C LYS A 100 5.66 6.47 1.21
N HIS A 101 6.22 5.36 0.75
CA HIS A 101 5.48 4.20 0.23
C HIS A 101 5.51 2.96 1.13
N ALA A 102 5.85 3.05 2.41
CA ALA A 102 5.72 1.89 3.30
C ALA A 102 4.32 1.80 3.91
N LEU A 103 3.77 0.58 3.93
CA LEU A 103 2.63 0.20 4.75
C LEU A 103 3.01 0.37 6.21
N ARG A 104 2.15 0.97 7.02
CA ARG A 104 2.41 1.22 8.44
C ARG A 104 1.37 0.52 9.29
N CYS A 105 1.84 -0.32 10.21
CA CYS A 105 1.00 -1.07 11.11
C CYS A 105 1.50 -0.89 12.55
N GLY A 106 0.58 -0.76 13.50
CA GLY A 106 0.90 -0.49 14.90
C GLY A 106 0.24 -1.43 15.88
N ARG A 107 0.94 -1.82 16.95
CA ARG A 107 0.39 -2.60 18.06
C ARG A 107 0.91 -2.09 19.40
N ILE A 108 0.09 -2.26 20.43
CA ILE A 108 0.49 -2.05 21.81
C ILE A 108 0.67 -3.43 22.45
N ILE A 109 1.81 -3.62 23.10
CA ILE A 109 2.10 -4.82 23.88
C ILE A 109 2.03 -4.42 25.35
N GLU A 110 1.04 -4.95 26.06
CA GLU A 110 0.70 -4.47 27.40
C GLU A 110 1.59 -5.02 28.51
N LEU A 111 2.07 -6.25 28.37
CA LEU A 111 2.74 -6.97 29.46
C LEU A 111 4.09 -7.52 29.04
N ALA A 112 5.02 -7.55 29.99
CA ALA A 112 6.32 -8.20 29.80
C ALA A 112 6.18 -9.72 29.78
N GLY A 113 6.96 -10.40 28.95
CA GLY A 113 7.02 -11.86 28.90
C GLY A 113 5.82 -12.55 28.27
N SER A 114 4.85 -11.80 27.75
CA SER A 114 3.72 -12.37 27.01
C SER A 114 4.12 -12.76 25.59
N HIS A 115 3.68 -13.95 25.20
CA HIS A 115 3.77 -14.42 23.83
C HIS A 115 2.62 -13.83 23.02
N HIS A 116 2.94 -13.00 22.03
CA HIS A 116 1.95 -12.39 21.16
C HIS A 116 2.15 -12.84 19.73
N VAL A 117 1.08 -13.32 19.12
CA VAL A 117 1.04 -13.66 17.69
C VAL A 117 -0.12 -12.92 17.05
N TRP A 118 0.16 -12.21 15.98
CA TRP A 118 -0.88 -11.57 15.19
C TRP A 118 -0.57 -11.67 13.71
N ARG A 119 -1.64 -11.73 12.92
CA ARG A 119 -1.60 -11.67 11.48
C ARG A 119 -2.03 -10.28 11.06
N TRP A 120 -1.28 -9.63 10.17
CA TRP A 120 -1.78 -8.44 9.50
C TRP A 120 -2.67 -8.91 8.35
N THR A 121 -3.98 -8.72 8.51
CA THR A 121 -4.99 -9.08 7.50
C THR A 121 -5.03 -8.05 6.38
N GLY A 122 -5.45 -8.48 5.20
CA GLY A 122 -5.47 -7.66 3.99
C GLY A 122 -4.62 -8.25 2.85
N PHE A 123 -4.84 -7.73 1.66
CA PHE A 123 -4.16 -8.13 0.44
C PHE A 123 -2.81 -7.42 0.33
N HIS A 124 -1.76 -8.11 0.78
CA HIS A 124 -0.39 -7.62 0.75
C HIS A 124 0.37 -8.15 -0.48
N MET A 125 -0.26 -8.06 -1.66
CA MET A 125 0.27 -8.68 -2.90
C MET A 125 0.53 -10.18 -2.70
N GLY A 126 -0.43 -10.86 -2.08
CA GLY A 126 -0.37 -12.29 -1.75
C GLY A 126 0.64 -12.71 -0.66
N LEU A 127 1.22 -11.77 0.10
CA LEU A 127 2.03 -12.08 1.28
C LEU A 127 1.16 -12.16 2.54
N ASP A 128 0.91 -13.36 3.04
CA ASP A 128 0.36 -13.55 4.39
C ASP A 128 1.50 -13.49 5.41
N LEU A 129 1.50 -12.44 6.25
CA LEU A 129 2.56 -12.16 7.24
C LEU A 129 2.03 -12.34 8.65
N ILE A 130 2.67 -13.23 9.39
CA ILE A 130 2.46 -13.43 10.83
C ILE A 130 3.61 -12.77 11.57
N LEU A 131 3.30 -11.91 12.52
CA LEU A 131 4.27 -11.36 13.46
C LEU A 131 4.14 -12.08 14.79
N THR A 132 5.30 -12.40 15.36
CA THR A 132 5.41 -12.99 16.68
C THR A 132 6.32 -12.12 17.51
N PHE A 133 5.82 -11.64 18.65
CA PHE A 133 6.64 -11.08 19.71
C PHE A 133 6.73 -12.09 20.84
N ASP A 134 7.95 -12.54 21.12
CA ASP A 134 8.21 -13.52 22.16
C ASP A 134 9.55 -13.19 22.84
N ASN A 135 9.57 -13.18 24.17
CA ASN A 135 10.77 -12.93 24.96
C ASN A 135 11.59 -11.70 24.49
N PHE A 136 10.89 -10.59 24.22
CA PHE A 136 11.43 -9.32 23.69
C PHE A 136 12.04 -9.38 22.27
N GLN A 137 11.82 -10.48 21.54
CA GLN A 137 12.20 -10.60 20.15
C GLN A 137 10.95 -10.52 19.27
N LEU A 138 11.03 -9.69 18.24
CA LEU A 138 10.05 -9.60 17.18
C LEU A 138 10.53 -10.41 15.98
N SER A 139 9.70 -11.32 15.50
CA SER A 139 9.94 -12.12 14.31
C SER A 139 8.78 -12.03 13.35
N ILE A 140 9.08 -12.25 12.07
CA ILE A 140 8.11 -12.26 10.99
C ILE A 140 8.16 -13.60 10.27
N LYS A 141 6.98 -14.16 9.98
CA LYS A 141 6.82 -15.38 9.21
C LYS A 141 5.96 -15.12 7.99
N ARG A 142 6.42 -15.58 6.82
CA ARG A 142 5.57 -15.69 5.64
C ARG A 142 4.74 -16.96 5.78
N ASN A 143 3.45 -16.82 6.01
CA ASN A 143 2.54 -17.95 6.12
C ASN A 143 2.08 -18.40 4.72
N GLN A 144 2.07 -19.70 4.50
CA GLN A 144 1.51 -20.33 3.31
C GLN A 144 0.67 -21.53 3.72
N MET A 145 -0.11 -21.36 4.79
CA MET A 145 -0.91 -22.46 5.31
C MET A 145 -1.98 -22.83 4.29
N SER A 146 -1.89 -24.07 3.80
CA SER A 146 -2.94 -24.75 3.03
C SER A 146 -4.05 -25.24 3.97
N SER A 147 -4.52 -24.37 4.87
CA SER A 147 -5.67 -24.72 5.70
C SER A 147 -6.93 -24.47 4.87
N PRO A 148 -7.88 -25.41 4.82
CA PRO A 148 -9.16 -25.22 4.12
C PRO A 148 -9.98 -24.01 4.63
N ASN A 149 -9.61 -23.44 5.79
CA ASN A 149 -10.25 -22.25 6.38
C ASN A 149 -9.45 -20.95 6.14
N ASN A 150 -8.42 -20.97 5.28
CA ASN A 150 -7.71 -19.76 4.92
C ASN A 150 -8.44 -19.07 3.76
N GLU A 151 -9.29 -18.08 4.08
CA GLU A 151 -10.06 -17.29 3.10
C GLU A 151 -9.20 -16.67 1.99
N LEU A 152 -7.89 -16.52 2.23
CA LEU A 152 -6.93 -15.93 1.31
C LEU A 152 -6.14 -16.97 0.49
N GLN A 153 -6.41 -18.28 0.61
CA GLN A 153 -5.59 -19.33 -0.01
C GLN A 153 -5.39 -19.14 -1.52
N GLY A 154 -6.45 -18.73 -2.24
CA GLY A 154 -6.41 -18.49 -3.69
C GLY A 154 -5.73 -17.17 -4.10
N LEU A 155 -5.36 -16.33 -3.14
CA LEU A 155 -4.75 -15.01 -3.36
C LEU A 155 -3.28 -14.97 -2.88
N LEU A 156 -2.76 -16.09 -2.37
CA LEU A 156 -1.38 -16.17 -1.89
C LEU A 156 -0.41 -16.21 -3.07
N SER A 157 0.67 -15.45 -2.95
CA SER A 157 1.75 -15.45 -3.93
C SER A 157 2.45 -16.80 -3.95
N HIS A 158 2.51 -17.43 -5.13
CA HIS A 158 3.25 -18.68 -5.34
C HIS A 158 4.76 -18.51 -5.53
N ALA A 159 5.27 -17.26 -5.54
CA ALA A 159 6.70 -17.00 -5.64
C ALA A 159 7.49 -17.70 -4.53
N LYS A 160 8.53 -18.48 -4.86
CA LYS A 160 9.33 -19.24 -3.87
C LYS A 160 9.97 -18.37 -2.80
N ARG A 161 10.29 -17.13 -3.15
CA ARG A 161 10.90 -16.13 -2.28
C ARG A 161 10.28 -14.76 -2.54
N ARG A 162 10.18 -13.93 -1.51
CA ARG A 162 9.74 -12.54 -1.61
C ARG A 162 10.67 -11.64 -0.81
N ARG A 163 11.11 -10.56 -1.42
CA ARG A 163 11.94 -9.52 -0.81
C ARG A 163 11.04 -8.42 -0.28
N PHE A 164 11.47 -7.76 0.78
CA PHE A 164 10.80 -6.58 1.31
C PHE A 164 11.80 -5.73 2.09
N PHE A 165 11.47 -4.45 2.22
CA PHE A 165 12.11 -3.57 3.19
C PHE A 165 11.20 -3.42 4.40
N TYR A 166 11.81 -3.24 5.57
CA TYR A 166 11.09 -3.00 6.80
C TYR A 166 11.82 -2.01 7.72
N LYS A 167 11.05 -1.35 8.60
CA LYS A 167 11.56 -0.55 9.71
C LYS A 167 10.68 -0.82 10.92
N VAL A 168 11.29 -1.19 12.04
CA VAL A 168 10.63 -1.36 13.33
C VAL A 168 10.97 -0.15 14.18
N ASN A 169 9.97 0.45 14.80
CA ASN A 169 10.11 1.45 15.84
C ASN A 169 9.42 0.94 17.10
N VAL A 170 10.08 1.07 18.24
CA VAL A 170 9.55 0.69 19.55
C VAL A 170 9.69 1.88 20.48
N ALA A 171 8.60 2.20 21.17
CA ALA A 171 8.59 3.20 22.22
C ALA A 171 7.94 2.65 23.49
N SER A 172 8.44 3.09 24.65
CA SER A 172 7.74 2.96 25.93
C SER A 172 7.48 4.35 26.47
N LEU A 173 6.28 4.57 27.01
CA LEU A 173 5.92 5.84 27.63
C LEU A 173 5.79 5.67 29.15
N ASN A 174 6.10 6.73 29.89
CA ASN A 174 5.76 6.79 31.31
C ASN A 174 4.28 7.18 31.51
N LYS A 175 3.84 7.28 32.77
CA LYS A 175 2.48 7.70 33.13
C LYS A 175 2.11 9.12 32.69
N GLN A 176 3.09 9.94 32.31
CA GLN A 176 2.93 11.30 31.81
C GLN A 176 3.07 11.35 30.28
N GLU A 177 2.97 10.19 29.61
CA GLU A 177 3.10 10.03 28.15
C GLU A 177 4.45 10.46 27.57
N GLN A 178 5.49 10.57 28.40
CA GLN A 178 6.84 10.91 27.95
C GLN A 178 7.61 9.65 27.56
N PRO A 179 8.41 9.68 26.48
CA PRO A 179 9.19 8.53 26.05
C PRO A 179 10.32 8.23 27.05
N VAL A 180 10.33 7.00 27.58
CA VAL A 180 11.40 6.49 28.46
C VAL A 180 12.28 5.46 27.77
N TYR A 181 11.80 4.89 26.68
CA TYR A 181 12.56 4.00 25.81
C TYR A 181 12.17 4.29 24.37
N LEU A 182 13.17 4.45 23.50
CA LEU A 182 13.02 4.59 22.06
C LEU A 182 14.07 3.73 21.39
N ALA A 183 13.64 2.88 20.47
CA ALA A 183 14.56 2.08 19.67
C ALA A 183 14.00 1.89 18.27
N ASN A 184 14.88 1.78 17.28
CA ASN A 184 14.48 1.51 15.91
C ASN A 184 15.50 0.61 15.22
N SER A 185 15.04 -0.14 14.22
CA SER A 185 15.91 -1.03 13.44
C SER A 185 16.72 -0.32 12.35
N GLY A 186 16.45 0.95 12.07
CA GLY A 186 16.70 1.53 10.74
C GLY A 186 15.89 0.84 9.65
N VAL A 187 16.07 1.27 8.40
CA VAL A 187 15.48 0.59 7.25
C VAL A 187 16.37 -0.62 6.90
N LYS A 188 15.77 -1.81 6.92
CA LYS A 188 16.45 -3.08 6.64
C LYS A 188 15.78 -3.81 5.50
N LYS A 189 16.57 -4.64 4.79
CA LYS A 189 16.09 -5.53 3.73
C LYS A 189 16.04 -6.96 4.26
N ALA A 190 14.99 -7.69 3.92
CA ALA A 190 14.88 -9.12 4.20
C ALA A 190 14.28 -9.88 3.01
N THR A 191 14.45 -11.20 3.04
CA THR A 191 13.84 -12.14 2.09
C THR A 191 13.18 -13.24 2.88
N LEU A 192 11.91 -13.53 2.57
CA LEU A 192 11.18 -14.65 3.16
C LEU A 192 10.89 -15.71 2.10
N MET A 193 11.36 -16.91 2.37
CA MET A 193 10.92 -18.13 1.71
C MET A 193 9.53 -18.53 2.23
N MET A 194 8.89 -19.46 1.53
CA MET A 194 7.61 -20.04 1.95
C MET A 194 7.72 -20.62 3.38
N ASN A 195 6.80 -20.26 4.27
CA ASN A 195 6.77 -20.71 5.68
C ASN A 195 8.00 -20.37 6.54
N GLN A 196 8.95 -19.58 6.01
CA GLN A 196 10.12 -19.15 6.76
C GLN A 196 9.72 -18.12 7.82
N SER A 197 10.28 -18.27 9.02
CA SER A 197 10.29 -17.26 10.08
C SER A 197 11.66 -16.62 10.19
N THR A 198 11.73 -15.33 10.49
CA THR A 198 12.98 -14.59 10.62
C THR A 198 12.86 -13.54 11.72
N PRO A 199 13.81 -13.46 12.68
CA PRO A 199 13.85 -12.38 13.65
C PRO A 199 14.16 -11.05 12.95
N ILE A 200 13.46 -9.99 13.33
CA ILE A 200 13.57 -8.66 12.70
C ILE A 200 13.97 -7.56 13.69
N PHE A 201 13.74 -7.76 14.99
CA PHE A 201 14.11 -6.79 16.01
C PHE A 201 14.20 -7.41 17.40
N ASP A 202 15.20 -7.01 18.18
CA ASP A 202 15.32 -7.37 19.60
C ASP A 202 15.14 -6.11 20.44
N VAL A 203 14.21 -6.15 21.39
CA VAL A 203 13.94 -5.08 22.35
C VAL A 203 14.88 -5.23 23.54
N ASP A 204 15.50 -4.13 23.97
CA ASP A 204 16.38 -4.13 25.14
C ASP A 204 15.58 -4.36 26.43
N LYS A 205 15.63 -5.59 26.94
CA LYS A 205 14.93 -6.04 28.15
C LYS A 205 15.23 -5.20 29.39
N LYS A 206 16.41 -4.57 29.46
CA LYS A 206 16.85 -3.80 30.63
C LYS A 206 16.32 -2.36 30.61
N LYS A 207 16.01 -1.83 29.43
CA LYS A 207 15.59 -0.44 29.24
C LYS A 207 14.11 -0.31 28.93
N ALA A 208 13.54 -1.28 28.23
CA ALA A 208 12.16 -1.24 27.81
C ALA A 208 11.21 -1.42 29.00
N THR A 209 10.21 -0.56 29.10
CA THR A 209 9.11 -0.66 30.06
C THR A 209 7.80 -0.89 29.33
N PHE A 210 6.85 -1.56 29.96
CA PHE A 210 5.55 -1.82 29.36
C PHE A 210 4.52 -0.76 29.77
N PRO A 211 3.57 -0.39 28.90
CA PRO A 211 3.32 -0.98 27.57
C PRO A 211 4.34 -0.56 26.51
N LEU A 212 4.57 -1.42 25.50
CA LEU A 212 5.38 -1.13 24.32
C LEU A 212 4.49 -0.71 23.15
N LEU A 213 4.75 0.48 22.62
CA LEU A 213 4.21 0.95 21.36
C LEU A 213 5.11 0.45 20.23
N LEU A 214 4.59 -0.46 19.42
CA LEU A 214 5.28 -1.05 18.29
C LEU A 214 4.72 -0.47 16.99
N SER A 215 5.60 0.07 16.15
CA SER A 215 5.29 0.51 14.79
C SER A 215 6.16 -0.26 13.80
N LEU A 216 5.52 -0.97 12.87
CA LEU A 216 6.17 -1.65 11.77
C LEU A 216 5.82 -0.97 10.46
N ASN A 217 6.85 -0.69 9.67
CA ASN A 217 6.72 -0.20 8.32
C ASN A 217 7.22 -1.26 7.35
N PHE A 218 6.48 -1.53 6.27
CA PHE A 218 6.81 -2.54 5.26
C PHE A 218 6.70 -1.98 3.84
N LEU A 219 7.66 -2.33 2.99
CA LEU A 219 7.56 -2.09 1.55
C LEU A 219 7.75 -3.42 0.81
N LEU A 220 6.69 -3.85 0.12
CA LEU A 220 6.56 -5.21 -0.43
C LEU A 220 6.72 -5.29 -1.95
N THR A 221 6.55 -4.17 -2.65
CA THR A 221 6.73 -4.02 -4.10
C THR A 221 7.67 -2.86 -4.38
N GLN A 222 8.24 -2.83 -5.59
CA GLN A 222 9.05 -1.69 -6.01
C GLN A 222 8.16 -0.44 -6.07
N PRO A 223 8.55 0.68 -5.44
CA PRO A 223 7.91 1.96 -5.69
C PRO A 223 8.05 2.26 -7.18
N SER A 224 6.92 2.40 -7.86
CA SER A 224 6.86 2.89 -9.23
C SER A 224 6.00 4.14 -9.22
N GLU A 225 6.51 5.20 -9.83
CA GLU A 225 5.68 6.31 -10.23
C GLU A 225 4.83 5.80 -11.39
N TYR A 226 3.55 5.53 -11.12
CA TYR A 226 2.61 5.42 -12.21
C TYR A 226 2.37 6.83 -12.74
N PRO A 227 2.45 7.05 -14.07
CA PRO A 227 2.00 8.31 -14.64
C PRO A 227 0.55 8.51 -14.21
N THR A 228 0.36 9.50 -13.34
CA THR A 228 -0.96 10.05 -13.07
C THR A 228 -1.18 11.06 -14.19
N GLU A 229 -2.40 11.18 -14.74
CA GLU A 229 -2.69 12.10 -15.85
C GLU A 229 -2.26 13.56 -15.56
N GLU A 230 -2.02 13.92 -14.29
CA GLU A 230 -1.42 15.18 -13.83
C GLU A 230 0.04 15.40 -14.30
N ASN A 231 0.82 14.34 -14.59
CA ASN A 231 2.23 14.43 -15.00
C ASN A 231 2.43 14.57 -16.53
N GLU A 232 1.39 14.46 -17.35
CA GLU A 232 1.48 14.54 -18.82
C GLU A 232 1.19 15.95 -19.38
N LEU A 233 0.86 16.93 -18.53
CA LEU A 233 0.37 18.25 -18.98
C LEU A 233 1.38 19.40 -18.94
N VAL A 234 2.69 19.13 -18.89
CA VAL A 234 3.70 20.18 -19.15
C VAL A 234 4.46 19.84 -20.43
N PRO A 235 4.03 20.32 -21.61
CA PRO A 235 4.92 20.41 -22.75
C PRO A 235 6.00 21.44 -22.40
N ASP A 236 7.25 20.97 -22.34
CA ASP A 236 8.44 21.82 -22.33
C ASP A 236 8.55 22.55 -23.67
N ASN A 237 7.84 23.66 -23.79
CA ASN A 237 8.05 24.64 -24.85
C ASN A 237 8.91 25.77 -24.29
N GLY A 238 10.19 25.48 -24.03
CA GLY A 238 11.22 26.51 -23.93
C GLY A 238 11.51 27.09 -25.32
N PRO A 239 11.75 28.41 -25.46
CA PRO A 239 11.97 29.01 -26.76
C PRO A 239 13.34 28.60 -27.31
N ASP A 240 13.37 28.17 -28.58
CA ASP A 240 14.61 28.01 -29.34
C ASP A 240 15.33 29.35 -29.41
N ILE A 241 16.53 29.40 -28.82
CA ILE A 241 17.44 30.53 -28.94
C ILE A 241 18.03 30.47 -30.35
N GLU A 242 17.67 31.43 -31.20
CA GLU A 242 18.29 31.63 -32.51
C GLU A 242 19.79 31.89 -32.33
N ASP A 243 20.61 31.01 -32.91
CA ASP A 243 22.04 31.20 -33.08
C ASP A 243 22.29 32.42 -33.99
N VAL A 244 22.75 33.51 -33.40
CA VAL A 244 23.40 34.61 -34.10
C VAL A 244 24.77 34.13 -34.58
N GLN A 245 24.84 33.66 -35.82
CA GLN A 245 26.10 33.56 -36.55
C GLN A 245 26.29 34.82 -37.40
N GLY A 246 27.14 35.72 -36.93
CA GLY A 246 27.85 36.64 -37.80
C GLY A 246 29.17 36.01 -38.24
N GLN A 247 29.50 36.12 -39.53
CA GLN A 247 30.84 36.51 -39.99
C GLN A 247 30.89 36.74 -41.51
N ALA A 248 31.57 37.84 -41.85
CA ALA A 248 32.16 38.25 -43.14
C ALA A 248 31.22 38.81 -44.23
#